data_AF-A0A3N4J5W0-F1
#
_entry.id   AF-A0A3N4J5W0-F1
#
_cell.length_a   1.000
_cell.length_b   1.000
_cell.length_c   1.000
_cell.angle_alpha   90.00
_cell.angle_beta   90.00
_cell.angle_gamma   90.00
#
_symmetry.space_group_name_H-M   'P 1'
#
loop_
_entity.id
_entity.type
_entity.pdbx_description
1 polymer ?
#
loop_
_entity_poly.entity_id
_entity_poly.type
_entity_poly.pdbx_seq_one_letter_code
_entity_poly.pdbx_strand_id
1 'polypeptide(L)' 'RVYSEMHRADWWWEIQATLLEGTILILIICASDVTFLTNFSEGKKAWSIYITIGNILS' A
#
# COMPACT_ATOMS: atom_id res chain seq x y z
N ARG A 1 4.10 2.98 17.06
CA ARG A 1 3.95 2.27 15.76
C ARG A 1 4.85 3.01 14.77
N VAL A 2 5.96 2.42 14.36
CA VAL A 2 7.01 3.07 13.56
C VAL A 2 6.66 2.90 12.08
N TYR A 3 6.26 4.00 11.43
CA TYR A 3 5.94 4.03 9.99
C TYR A 3 7.10 4.55 9.14
N SER A 4 8.16 5.06 9.77
CA SER A 4 9.25 5.70 9.05
C SER A 4 10.18 4.73 8.35
N GLU A 5 10.19 3.43 8.69
CA GLU A 5 11.19 2.48 8.17
C GLU A 5 10.64 1.49 7.13
N MET A 6 9.33 1.53 6.85
CA MET A 6 8.68 0.65 5.86
C MET A 6 9.25 0.77 4.43
N HIS A 7 9.96 1.86 4.13
CA HIS A 7 10.60 2.06 2.82
C HIS A 7 11.97 1.37 2.71
N ARG A 8 12.52 0.82 3.79
CA ARG A 8 13.78 0.06 3.75
C ARG A 8 13.47 -1.38 3.34
N ALA A 9 14.08 -1.84 2.25
CA ALA A 9 13.91 -3.20 1.76
C ALA A 9 14.26 -4.25 2.82
N ASP A 10 15.27 -3.98 3.65
CA ASP A 10 15.74 -4.89 4.70
C ASP A 10 14.73 -5.07 5.84
N TRP A 11 13.96 -4.02 6.15
CA TRP A 11 12.97 -4.05 7.23
C TRP A 11 11.91 -5.14 7.02
N TRP A 12 11.52 -5.39 5.76
CA TRP A 12 10.53 -6.42 5.42
C TRP A 12 11.03 -7.83 5.74
N TRP A 13 12.30 -8.10 5.46
CA TRP A 13 12.94 -9.38 5.75
C TRP A 13 13.14 -9.59 7.25
N GLU A 14 13.50 -8.53 7.97
CA GLU A 14 13.63 -8.55 9.43
C GLU A 14 12.28 -8.86 10.10
N ILE A 15 11.20 -8.21 9.69
CA ILE A 15 9.87 -8.50 10.22
C ILE A 15 9.45 -9.93 9.88
N GLN A 16 9.66 -10.39 8.65
CA GLN A 16 9.31 -11.76 8.27
C GLN A 16 10.07 -12.80 9.10
N ALA A 17 11.34 -12.53 9.46
CA ALA A 17 12.13 -13.39 10.33
C ALA A 17 11.62 -13.43 11.80
N THR A 18 10.85 -12.43 12.25
CA THR A 18 10.22 -12.44 13.58
C THR A 18 8.89 -13.19 13.63
N LEU A 19 8.31 -13.52 12.48
CA LEU A 19 7.02 -14.21 12.40
C LEU A 19 7.21 -15.73 12.55
N LEU A 20 6.18 -16.40 13.07
CA LEU A 20 6.14 -17.86 13.21
C LEU A 20 6.20 -18.54 11.83
N GLU A 21 6.84 -19.71 11.77
CA GLU A 21 6.83 -20.56 10.58
C GLU A 21 5.39 -20.79 10.08
N GLY A 22 5.17 -20.57 8.78
CA GLY A 22 3.86 -20.64 8.15
C GLY A 22 3.08 -19.32 8.11
N THR A 23 3.62 -18.23 8.68
CA THR A 23 3.01 -16.90 8.58
C THR A 23 3.55 -16.15 7.36
N ILE A 24 2.67 -15.40 6.69
CA ILE A 24 2.96 -14.66 5.46
C ILE A 24 2.83 -13.17 5.72
N LEU A 25 3.87 -12.40 5.43
CA LEU A 25 3.85 -10.94 5.49
C LEU A 25 3.36 -10.38 4.16
N ILE A 26 2.16 -9.78 4.11
CA ILE A 26 1.61 -9.19 2.87
C ILE A 26 1.86 -7.67 2.87
N LEU A 27 2.41 -7.16 1.77
CA LEU A 27 2.57 -5.71 1.56
C LEU A 27 1.29 -5.13 0.97
N ILE A 28 0.72 -4.13 1.64
CA ILE A 28 -0.42 -3.35 1.12
C ILE A 28 -0.02 -1.87 1.12
N ILE A 29 0.13 -1.30 -0.07
CA ILE A 29 0.37 0.14 -0.25
C ILE A 29 -0.91 0.77 -0.78
N CYS A 30 -1.43 1.77 -0.06
CA CYS A 30 -2.60 2.54 -0.46
C CYS A 30 -2.16 3.96 -0.80
N ALA A 31 -2.51 4.43 -2.00
CA ALA A 31 -2.39 5.82 -2.40
C ALA A 31 -3.76 6.35 -2.79
N SER A 32 -4.05 7.60 -2.43
CA SER A 32 -5.27 8.28 -2.87
C SER A 32 -4.91 9.62 -3.47
N ASP A 33 -5.48 9.91 -4.63
CA ASP A 33 -5.36 11.20 -5.29
C ASP A 33 -6.75 11.77 -5.57
N VAL A 34 -6.89 13.08 -5.36
CA VAL A 34 -8.12 13.79 -5.64
C VAL A 34 -8.06 14.26 -7.08
N THR A 35 -8.85 13.63 -7.94
CA THR A 35 -8.97 14.06 -9.33
C THR A 35 -10.18 14.98 -9.49
N PHE A 36 -9.93 16.16 -10.05
CA PHE A 36 -10.97 17.10 -10.48
C PHE A 36 -11.28 16.82 -11.95
N LEU A 37 -12.49 16.34 -12.25
CA LEU A 37 -12.92 16.11 -13.62
C LEU A 37 -13.28 17.46 -14.26
N THR A 38 -12.37 18.07 -15.04
CA THR A 38 -12.54 19.44 -15.54
C THR A 38 -13.23 19.59 -16.90
N ASN A 39 -13.64 18.52 -17.60
CA ASN A 39 -14.08 18.67 -18.99
C ASN A 39 -15.54 18.32 -19.32
N PHE A 40 -16.32 17.67 -18.46
CA PHE A 40 -17.74 17.47 -18.73
C PHE A 40 -18.49 17.29 -17.39
N SER A 41 -19.43 18.19 -17.11
CA SER A 41 -20.48 18.05 -16.08
C SER A 41 -20.08 18.35 -14.62
N GLU A 42 -20.43 19.56 -14.15
CA GLU A 42 -20.78 19.89 -12.75
C GLU A 42 -19.96 19.20 -11.63
N GLY A 43 -18.76 19.69 -11.34
CA GLY A 43 -18.18 19.71 -9.97
C GLY A 43 -18.00 18.37 -9.22
N LYS A 44 -18.16 17.21 -9.85
CA LYS A 44 -17.98 15.92 -9.19
C LYS A 44 -16.49 15.63 -8.97
N LYS A 45 -16.09 15.55 -7.70
CA LYS A 45 -14.76 15.11 -7.29
C LYS A 45 -14.73 13.59 -7.29
N ALA A 46 -13.71 12.99 -7.90
CA ALA A 46 -13.45 11.56 -7.82
C ALA A 46 -12.23 11.34 -6.92
N TRP A 47 -12.42 10.55 -5.86
CA TRP A 47 -11.34 10.10 -4.98
C TRP A 47 -10.91 8.72 -5.43
N SER A 48 -9.86 8.65 -6.23
CA SER A 48 -9.29 7.35 -6.60
C SER A 48 -8.53 6.78 -5.40
N ILE A 49 -8.65 5.46 -5.20
CA ILE A 49 -7.82 4.71 -4.26
C ILE A 49 -7.05 3.68 -5.10
N TYR A 50 -5.73 3.84 -5.14
CA TYR A 50 -4.81 2.90 -5.74
C TYR A 50 -4.30 1.97 -4.65
N ILE A 51 -4.53 0.67 -4.83
CA ILE A 51 -4.07 -0.36 -3.90
C ILE A 51 -3.05 -1.23 -4.64
N THR A 52 -1.85 -1.33 -4.09
CA THR A 52 -0.82 -2.25 -4.55
C THR A 52 -0.64 -3.34 -3.50
N ILE A 53 -0.79 -4.60 -3.92
CA ILE A 53 -0.56 -5.77 -3.07
C ILE A 53 0.74 -6.43 -3.55
N GLY A 54 1.68 -6.63 -2.64
CA GLY A 54 2.96 -7.30 -2.88
C GLY A 54 3.18 -8.49 -1.94
N ASN A 55 4.21 -9.29 -2.24
CA ASN A 55 4.54 -10.53 -1.52
C ASN A 55 3.38 -11.56 -1.51
N ILE A 56 2.74 -11.74 -2.67
CA ILE A 56 1.76 -12.80 -2.87
C ILE A 56 2.57 -14.07 -3.13
N LEU A 57 2.53 -15.02 -2.20
CA LEU A 57 3.21 -16.31 -2.37
C LEU A 57 2.70 -16.99 -3.64
N SER A 58 3.64 -17.40 -4.50
CA SER A 58 3.39 -18.31 -5.62
C SER A 58 3.54 -19.75 -5.19
#